data_AF-K8XDQ4-F1
#
_entry.id   AF-K8XDQ4-F1
#
_cell.length_a   1.000
_cell.length_b   1.000
_cell.length_c   1.000
_cell.angle_alpha   90.00
_cell.angle_beta   90.00
_cell.angle_gamma   90.00
#
_symmetry.space_group_name_H-M   'P 1'
#
loop_
_entity.id
_entity.type
_entity.pdbx_description
1 polymer ?
#
loop_
_entity_poly.entity_id
_entity_poly.type
_entity_poly.pdbx_seq_one_letter_code
_entity_poly.pdbx_strand_id
1 'polypeptide(L)' 'IDEAKTVTERFMVRWKGDPDPAHVAAIDAYWVSAAEHGMNASTFTARVIASTGADVAASLSGAIGAMSGP' A
#
# COMPACT_ATOMS: atom_id res chain seq x y z
N ILE A 1 4.02 18.98 4.54
CA ILE A 1 3.24 17.86 3.95
C ILE A 1 2.77 18.20 2.54
N ASP A 2 2.08 19.32 2.34
CA ASP A 2 1.49 19.65 1.02
C ASP A 2 2.50 20.15 -0.01
N GLU A 3 3.73 20.46 0.42
CA GLU A 3 4.87 20.80 -0.45
C GLU A 3 5.66 19.58 -0.96
N ALA A 4 5.34 18.37 -0.48
CA ALA A 4 5.98 17.15 -0.95
C ALA A 4 5.64 16.88 -2.42
N LYS A 5 6.63 16.44 -3.20
CA LYS A 5 6.54 16.27 -4.66
C LYS A 5 6.03 14.89 -5.07
N THR A 6 6.17 13.88 -4.20
CA THR A 6 5.70 12.51 -4.45
C THR A 6 4.82 12.00 -3.31
N VAL A 7 4.03 10.95 -3.58
CA VAL A 7 3.22 10.29 -2.54
C VAL A 7 4.11 9.68 -1.46
N THR A 8 5.23 9.08 -1.85
CA THR A 8 6.21 8.49 -0.94
C THR A 8 6.83 9.54 -0.02
N GLU A 9 7.25 10.69 -0.57
CA GLU A 9 7.75 11.81 0.22
C GLU A 9 6.66 12.36 1.14
N ARG A 10 5.43 12.53 0.65
CA ARG A 10 4.31 13.01 1.45
C ARG A 10 4.01 12.08 2.64
N PHE A 11 4.07 10.77 2.42
CA PHE A 11 3.94 9.77 3.49
C PHE A 11 5.04 9.92 4.53
N MET A 12 6.31 10.00 4.09
CA MET A 12 7.47 10.11 4.97
C MET A 12 7.49 11.43 5.75
N VAL A 13 7.13 12.55 5.13
CA VAL A 13 6.99 13.86 5.79
C VAL A 13 5.84 13.83 6.80
N ARG A 14 4.69 13.23 6.46
CA ARG A 14 3.57 13.10 7.40
C ARG A 14 3.92 12.22 8.61
N TRP A 15 4.74 11.19 8.40
CA TRP A 15 5.17 10.28 9.47
C TRP A 15 6.29 10.87 10.34
N LYS A 16 7.35 11.41 9.73
CA LYS A 16 8.60 11.78 10.41
C LYS A 16 8.90 13.28 10.49
N GLY A 17 8.12 14.13 9.83
CA GLY A 17 8.40 15.57 9.72
C GLY A 17 9.48 15.87 8.68
N ASP A 18 10.75 15.70 9.04
CA ASP A 18 11.91 15.98 8.19
C ASP A 18 12.68 14.67 7.85
N PRO A 19 12.19 13.87 6.90
CA PRO A 19 12.81 12.58 6.56
C PRO A 19 14.08 12.76 5.73
N ASP A 20 15.10 11.96 6.04
CA ASP A 20 16.29 11.82 5.17
C ASP A 20 15.87 11.43 3.74
N PRO A 21 16.31 12.16 2.70
CA PRO A 21 16.03 11.82 1.30
C PRO A 21 16.40 10.39 0.91
N ALA A 22 17.45 9.81 1.52
CA ALA A 22 17.84 8.41 1.28
C ALA A 22 16.77 7.43 1.79
N HIS A 23 16.11 7.74 2.91
CA HIS A 23 15.00 6.93 3.41
C HIS A 23 13.75 7.05 2.51
N VAL A 24 13.48 8.24 1.97
CA VAL A 24 12.38 8.42 1.01
C VAL A 24 12.61 7.55 -0.24
N ALA A 25 13.82 7.59 -0.80
CA ALA A 25 14.19 6.77 -1.95
C ALA A 25 14.14 5.26 -1.64
N ALA A 26 14.56 4.84 -0.46
CA ALA A 26 14.49 3.44 -0.03
C ALA A 26 13.04 2.93 0.08
N ILE A 27 12.14 3.73 0.66
CA ILE A 27 10.71 3.37 0.74
C ILE A 27 10.08 3.34 -0.64
N ASP A 28 10.46 4.25 -1.53
CA ASP A 28 9.95 4.28 -2.91
C ASP A 28 10.31 2.99 -3.66
N ALA A 29 11.59 2.59 -3.61
CA ALA A 29 12.07 1.35 -4.20
C ALA A 29 11.39 0.12 -3.58
N TYR A 30 11.21 0.10 -2.25
CA TYR A 30 10.52 -0.98 -1.56
C TYR A 30 9.05 -1.10 -2.02
N TRP A 31 8.30 0.00 -2.03
CA TRP A 31 6.91 0.00 -2.48
C TRP A 31 6.77 -0.42 -3.94
N VAL A 32 7.65 0.03 -4.83
CA VAL A 32 7.66 -0.45 -6.22
C VAL A 32 7.91 -1.95 -6.29
N SER A 33 8.88 -2.47 -5.52
CA SER A 33 9.18 -3.91 -5.50
C SER A 33 8.05 -4.77 -4.94
N ALA A 34 7.27 -4.23 -4.00
CA ALA A 34 6.18 -4.91 -3.31
C ALA A 34 4.79 -4.61 -3.90
N ALA A 35 4.70 -3.82 -4.97
CA ALA A 35 3.43 -3.28 -5.47
C ALA A 35 2.46 -4.36 -5.99
N GLU A 36 2.99 -5.43 -6.59
CA GLU A 36 2.18 -6.52 -7.16
C GLU A 36 2.98 -7.82 -7.18
N HIS A 37 2.32 -8.93 -6.82
CA HIS A 37 2.95 -10.25 -6.78
C HIS A 37 1.96 -11.39 -7.11
N GLY A 38 1.24 -11.24 -8.22
CA GLY A 38 0.33 -12.23 -8.76
C GLY A 38 -0.82 -12.59 -7.82
N MET A 39 -1.24 -13.86 -7.89
CA MET A 39 -2.35 -14.40 -7.10
C MET A 39 -1.93 -14.84 -5.69
N ASN A 40 -1.35 -13.92 -4.93
CA ASN A 40 -1.13 -14.10 -3.49
C ASN A 40 -2.47 -14.07 -2.71
N ALA A 41 -2.45 -14.50 -1.44
CA ALA A 41 -3.65 -14.66 -0.62
C ALA A 41 -4.47 -13.36 -0.49
N SER A 42 -3.83 -12.21 -0.26
CA SER A 42 -4.51 -10.91 -0.17
C SER A 42 -5.11 -10.46 -1.50
N THR A 43 -4.39 -10.60 -2.61
CA THR A 43 -4.90 -10.27 -3.96
C THR A 43 -6.07 -11.18 -4.34
N PHE A 44 -5.99 -12.47 -4.01
CA PHE A 44 -7.11 -13.41 -4.25
C PHE A 44 -8.33 -13.04 -3.42
N THR A 45 -8.15 -12.73 -2.14
CA THR A 45 -9.24 -12.31 -1.24
C THR A 45 -9.94 -11.05 -1.75
N ALA A 46 -9.17 -10.05 -2.19
CA ALA A 46 -9.72 -8.83 -2.79
C ALA A 46 -10.63 -9.16 -3.99
N ARG A 47 -10.19 -10.06 -4.88
CA ARG A 47 -10.93 -10.46 -6.07
C ARG A 47 -12.17 -11.30 -5.76
N VAL A 48 -12.12 -12.14 -4.73
CA VAL A 48 -13.29 -12.91 -4.26
C VAL A 48 -14.37 -11.99 -3.71
N ILE A 49 -14.02 -10.96 -2.94
CA ILE A 49 -15.00 -9.98 -2.44
C ILE A 49 -15.56 -9.16 -3.62
N ALA A 50 -14.68 -8.66 -4.49
CA ALA A 50 -15.09 -7.88 -5.66
C ALA A 50 -16.05 -8.65 -6.59
N SER A 51 -15.90 -9.98 -6.74
CA SER A 51 -16.76 -10.80 -7.59
C SER A 51 -18.21 -10.92 -7.09
N THR A 52 -18.46 -10.59 -5.82
CA THR A 52 -19.82 -10.52 -5.25
C THR A 52 -20.56 -9.22 -5.63
N GLY A 53 -19.86 -8.24 -6.21
CA GLY A 53 -20.39 -6.89 -6.46
C GLY A 53 -20.28 -5.94 -5.25
N ALA A 54 -19.55 -6.34 -4.21
CA ALA A 54 -19.25 -5.47 -3.08
C ALA A 54 -18.43 -4.24 -3.50
N ASP A 55 -18.50 -3.17 -2.70
CA ASP A 55 -17.75 -1.96 -2.98
C ASP A 55 -16.23 -2.15 -2.83
N VAL A 56 -15.48 -1.19 -3.37
CA VAL A 56 -14.01 -1.24 -3.40
C VAL A 56 -13.40 -1.14 -2.00
N ALA A 57 -14.06 -0.47 -1.04
CA ALA A 57 -13.54 -0.35 0.32
C ALA A 57 -13.67 -1.68 1.07
N ALA A 58 -14.78 -2.41 0.89
CA ALA A 58 -14.95 -3.77 1.41
C ALA A 58 -13.89 -4.72 0.83
N SER A 59 -13.62 -4.63 -0.48
CA SER A 59 -12.60 -5.45 -1.15
C SER A 59 -11.19 -5.18 -0.59
N LEU A 60 -10.82 -3.91 -0.41
CA LEU A 60 -9.53 -3.51 0.17
C LEU A 60 -9.42 -3.90 1.65
N SER A 61 -10.49 -3.73 2.43
CA SER A 61 -10.52 -4.13 3.84
C SER A 61 -10.29 -5.62 4.02
N GLY A 62 -10.92 -6.47 3.21
CA GLY A 62 -10.70 -7.92 3.25
C GLY A 62 -9.29 -8.32 2.84
N ALA A 63 -8.71 -7.65 1.83
CA ALA A 63 -7.33 -7.86 1.41
C ALA A 63 -6.32 -7.59 2.54
N ILE A 64 -6.52 -6.50 3.30
CA ILE A 64 -5.69 -6.16 4.47
C ILE A 64 -5.82 -7.24 5.55
N GLY A 65 -7.02 -7.75 5.79
CA GLY A 65 -7.22 -8.87 6.73
C GLY A 65 -6.50 -10.15 6.31
N ALA A 66 -6.48 -10.47 5.01
CA ALA A 66 -5.72 -11.63 4.51
C ALA A 66 -4.20 -11.42 4.52
N MET A 67 -3.73 -10.17 4.37
CA MET A 67 -2.31 -9.82 4.44
C MET A 67 -1.72 -9.94 5.85
N SER A 68 -2.54 -9.91 6.90
CA SER A 68 -2.06 -10.01 8.29
C SER A 68 -1.71 -11.44 8.73
N GLY A 69 -1.83 -12.44 7.86
CA GLY A 69 -1.36 -13.79 8.14
C GLY A 69 0.15 -13.81 8.43
N PRO A 70 0.62 -14.60 9.41
CA PRO A 70 2.03 -14.67 9.77
C PRO A 70 2.90 -15.37 8.72
#